data_AF-A0A2K5D9Z2-F1
#
_entry.id   AF-A0A2K5D9Z2-F1
#
_cell.length_a   1.000
_cell.length_b   1.000
_cell.length_c   1.000
_cell.angle_alpha   90.00
_cell.angle_beta   90.00
_cell.angle_gamma   90.00
#
_symmetry.space_group_name_H-M   'P 1'
#
loop_
_entity.id
_entity.type
_entity.pdbx_description
1 polymer ?
#
loop_
_entity_poly.entity_id
_entity_poly.type
_entity_poly.pdbx_seq_one_letter_code
_entity_poly.pdbx_strand_id
1 'polypeptide(L)'
;MNGDQKSDVYAQEKQDFIQHFSQIVRVLTEDEMGHPETRDAIAQLKEVLELECSGAISAHCNLHLLDSSDSPVSEITGAHHNAS
;
A
#
# COMPACT_ATOMS: atom_id res chain seq x y z
N MET A 1 -6.25 13.29 19.57
CA MET A 1 -5.72 11.95 19.25
C MET A 1 -4.40 12.15 18.52
N ASN A 2 -3.38 11.40 18.93
CA ASN A 2 -1.96 11.65 18.69
C ASN A 2 -1.53 11.13 17.29
N GLY A 3 -0.65 11.85 16.58
CA GLY A 3 -0.25 11.52 15.20
C GLY A 3 0.29 10.09 15.02
N ASP A 4 0.92 9.55 16.06
CA ASP A 4 1.53 8.21 16.06
C ASP A 4 0.51 7.07 15.92
N GLN A 5 -0.73 7.24 16.40
CA GLN A 5 -1.77 6.22 16.28
C GLN A 5 -2.25 6.02 14.84
N LYS A 6 -2.18 7.05 14.01
CA LYS A 6 -2.66 7.02 12.62
C LYS A 6 -1.64 6.35 11.70
N SER A 7 -0.34 6.59 11.94
CA SER A 7 0.74 5.92 11.23
C SER A 7 0.78 4.41 11.50
N ASP A 8 0.47 3.98 12.74
CA ASP A 8 0.41 2.55 13.09
C ASP A 8 -0.75 1.83 12.37
N VAL A 9 -1.92 2.45 12.29
CA VAL A 9 -3.06 1.91 11.54
C VAL A 9 -2.72 1.78 10.05
N TYR A 10 -2.09 2.80 9.47
CA TYR A 10 -1.69 2.75 8.06
C TYR A 10 -0.62 1.69 7.78
N ALA A 11 0.36 1.55 8.68
CA ALA A 11 1.37 0.50 8.57
C ALA A 11 0.73 -0.90 8.64
N GLN A 12 -0.26 -1.08 9.51
CA GLN A 12 -1.02 -2.33 9.61
C GLN A 12 -1.84 -2.61 8.35
N GLU A 13 -2.63 -1.64 7.88
CA GLU A 13 -3.42 -1.78 6.65
C GLU A 13 -2.55 -2.09 5.42
N LYS A 14 -1.35 -1.48 5.35
CA LYS A 14 -0.36 -1.80 4.31
C LYS A 14 0.08 -3.26 4.39
N GLN A 15 0.40 -3.76 5.58
CA GLN A 15 0.82 -5.16 5.76
C GLN A 15 -0.32 -6.12 5.44
N ASP A 16 -1.53 -5.82 5.88
CA ASP A 16 -2.73 -6.62 5.61
C ASP A 16 -2.99 -6.69 4.11
N PHE A 17 -2.89 -5.56 3.41
CA PHE A 17 -3.04 -5.51 1.96
C PHE A 17 -1.97 -6.33 1.22
N ILE A 18 -0.68 -6.17 1.58
CA ILE A 18 0.42 -6.94 0.97
C ILE A 18 0.21 -8.45 1.18
N GLN A 19 -0.21 -8.83 2.39
CA GLN A 19 -0.51 -10.22 2.71
C GLN A 19 -1.69 -10.74 1.88
N HIS A 20 -2.78 -9.97 1.78
CA HIS A 20 -3.97 -10.35 1.03
C HIS A 20 -3.68 -10.49 -0.46
N PHE A 21 -2.92 -9.56 -1.03
CA PHE A 21 -2.48 -9.61 -2.42
C PHE A 21 -1.67 -10.89 -2.69
N SER A 22 -0.72 -11.21 -1.80
CA SER A 22 0.09 -12.42 -1.91
C SER A 22 -0.77 -13.69 -1.89
N GLN A 23 -1.83 -13.71 -1.08
CA GLN A 23 -2.79 -14.81 -1.05
C GLN A 23 -3.58 -14.95 -2.36
N ILE A 24 -3.99 -13.83 -2.97
CA ILE A 24 -4.72 -13.82 -4.25
C ILE A 24 -3.85 -14.38 -5.37
N VAL A 25 -2.61 -13.89 -5.51
CA VAL A 25 -1.66 -14.39 -6.53
C VAL A 25 -1.47 -15.89 -6.38
N ARG A 26 -1.36 -16.37 -5.15
CA ARG A 26 -1.22 -17.78 -4.84
C ARG A 26 -2.45 -18.60 -5.29
N VAL A 27 -3.66 -18.18 -4.92
CA VAL A 27 -4.91 -18.86 -5.31
C VAL A 27 -5.07 -18.90 -6.83
N LEU A 28 -4.71 -17.82 -7.52
CA LEU A 28 -4.80 -17.73 -8.98
C LEU A 28 -3.75 -18.57 -9.72
N THR A 29 -2.66 -19.00 -9.07
CA THR A 29 -1.52 -19.64 -9.74
C THR A 29 -1.21 -21.07 -9.25
N GLU A 30 -1.66 -21.47 -8.06
CA GLU A 30 -1.38 -22.80 -7.49
C GLU A 30 -2.37 -23.89 -7.92
N ASP A 31 -3.63 -23.55 -8.24
CA ASP A 31 -4.69 -24.55 -8.46
C ASP A 31 -4.73 -25.11 -9.91
N GLU A 32 -4.06 -24.45 -10.87
CA GLU A 32 -4.07 -24.84 -12.30
C GLU A 32 -2.82 -25.61 -12.77
N MET A 33 -2.01 -26.18 -11.87
CA MET A 33 -0.81 -26.94 -12.26
C MET A 33 -1.09 -28.30 -12.94
N GLY A 34 -2.35 -28.70 -13.08
CA GLY A 34 -2.75 -29.94 -13.74
C GLY A 34 -2.77 -29.88 -15.28
N HIS A 35 -2.82 -28.68 -15.86
CA HIS A 35 -2.90 -28.50 -17.31
C HIS A 35 -1.59 -27.96 -17.90
N PRO A 36 -0.83 -28.80 -18.65
CA PRO A 36 0.45 -28.38 -19.24
C PRO A 36 0.28 -27.29 -20.30
N GLU A 37 -0.90 -27.16 -20.92
CA GLU A 37 -1.19 -26.11 -21.90
C GLU A 37 -1.31 -24.72 -21.27
N THR A 38 -1.80 -24.63 -20.02
CA THR A 38 -2.05 -23.36 -19.32
C THR A 38 -0.86 -22.90 -18.46
N ARG A 39 0.08 -23.81 -18.16
CA ARG A 39 1.21 -23.57 -17.26
C ARG A 39 2.06 -22.35 -17.67
N ASP A 40 2.27 -22.16 -18.96
CA ASP A 40 3.05 -21.03 -19.48
C ASP A 40 2.32 -19.70 -19.28
N ALA A 41 1.02 -19.65 -19.56
CA ALA A 41 0.19 -18.47 -19.32
C ALA A 41 0.09 -18.14 -17.82
N ILE A 42 0.03 -19.14 -16.94
CA ILE A 42 0.02 -18.96 -15.49
C ILE A 42 1.37 -18.42 -15.00
N ALA A 43 2.49 -18.91 -15.54
CA ALA A 43 3.82 -18.38 -15.22
C ALA A 43 3.93 -16.91 -15.61
N GLN A 44 3.47 -16.55 -16.81
CA GLN A 44 3.43 -15.16 -17.27
C GLN A 44 2.50 -14.29 -16.41
N LEU A 45 1.30 -14.79 -16.06
CA LEU A 45 0.37 -14.09 -15.18
C LEU A 45 0.98 -13.83 -13.80
N LYS A 46 1.66 -14.84 -13.24
CA LYS A 46 2.36 -14.72 -11.95
C LYS A 46 3.46 -13.66 -12.02
N GLU A 47 4.27 -13.66 -13.08
CA GLU A 47 5.34 -12.70 -13.28
C GLU A 47 4.82 -11.26 -13.40
N VAL A 48 3.75 -11.04 -14.16
CA VAL A 48 3.10 -9.72 -14.30
C VAL A 48 2.54 -9.23 -12.96
N LEU A 49 1.86 -10.11 -12.20
CA LEU A 49 1.32 -9.77 -10.89
C LEU A 49 2.42 -9.49 -9.85
N GLU A 50 3.51 -10.25 -9.87
CA GLU A 50 4.60 -10.07 -8.92
C GLU A 50 5.47 -8.84 -9.23
N LEU A 51 5.65 -8.45 -10.50
CA LEU A 51 6.52 -7.34 -10.87
C LEU A 51 5.77 -6.01 -11.02
N GLU A 52 4.72 -5.96 -11.84
CA GLU A 52 4.03 -4.71 -12.16
C GLU A 52 3.09 -4.29 -11.03
N CYS A 53 2.32 -5.24 -10.48
CA CYS A 53 1.43 -4.91 -9.38
C CYS A 53 2.19 -4.63 -8.09
N SER A 54 3.24 -5.39 -7.74
CA SER A 54 4.02 -5.07 -6.53
C SER A 54 4.69 -3.70 -6.60
N GLY A 55 5.18 -3.30 -7.78
CA GLY A 55 5.73 -1.98 -8.03
C GLY A 55 4.69 -0.86 -7.87
N ALA A 56 3.52 -1.03 -8.49
CA ALA A 56 2.41 -0.08 -8.37
C ALA A 56 1.87 0.01 -6.93
N ILE A 57 1.74 -1.13 -6.25
CA ILE A 57 1.33 -1.23 -4.85
C ILE A 57 2.34 -0.53 -3.95
N SER A 58 3.64 -0.80 -4.13
CA SER A 58 4.71 -0.17 -3.36
C SER A 58 4.69 1.35 -3.58
N ALA A 59 4.55 1.82 -4.82
CA ALA A 59 4.47 3.24 -5.13
C ALA A 59 3.23 3.90 -4.49
N HIS A 60 2.05 3.29 -4.61
CA HIS A 60 0.82 3.80 -4.02
C HIS A 60 0.88 3.85 -2.49
N CYS A 61 1.37 2.77 -1.86
CA CYS A 61 1.52 2.70 -0.41
C CYS A 61 2.63 3.62 0.13
N ASN A 62 3.62 3.99 -0.67
CA ASN A 62 4.65 4.96 -0.26
C ASN A 62 4.17 6.41 -0.48
N LEU A 63 3.35 6.67 -1.51
CA LEU A 63 2.75 8.00 -1.75
C LEU A 63 1.76 8.38 -0.65
N HIS A 64 0.90 7.46 -0.22
CA HIS A 64 -0.08 7.73 0.84
C HIS A 64 0.57 7.81 2.25
N LEU A 65 1.83 7.38 2.40
CA LEU A 65 2.69 7.63 3.57
C LEU A 65 3.25 9.07 3.57
N LEU A 66 3.61 9.58 2.39
CA LEU A 66 4.08 10.96 2.20
C LEU A 66 2.94 11.97 2.37
N ASP A 67 1.75 11.69 1.83
CA ASP A 67 0.56 12.54 2.03
C ASP A 67 0.01 12.50 3.46
N SER A 68 0.37 11.49 4.26
CA SER A 68 0.05 11.45 5.69
C SER A 68 1.05 12.25 6.55
N SER A 69 2.17 12.69 5.98
CA SER A 69 3.21 13.48 6.66
C SER A 69 3.05 14.96 6.30
N ASP A 70 2.32 15.68 7.17
CA ASP A 70 2.03 17.13 7.17
C ASP A 70 0.98 17.69 6.19
N SER A 71 -0.17 18.08 6.76
CA SER A 71 -0.70 19.41 6.44
C SER A 71 -1.10 20.15 7.72
N PRO A 72 -0.25 21.08 8.14
CA PRO A 72 -0.67 22.39 8.55
C PRO A 72 0.01 23.42 7.65
N VAL A 73 -0.19 23.35 6.33
CA VAL A 73 0.07 24.53 5.48
C VAL A 73 -1.18 25.40 5.50
N SER A 74 -1.37 26.06 6.64
CA SER A 74 -1.98 27.37 6.69
C SER A 74 -1.06 28.27 7.52
N GLU A 75 0.09 28.59 6.91
CA GLU A 75 0.70 29.92 6.98
C GLU A 75 -0.45 30.96 6.85
N ILE A 76 -0.60 32.06 7.58
CA ILE A 76 0.30 33.15 7.92
C ILE A 76 -0.40 33.99 9.02
N THR A 77 0.37 34.53 9.97
CA THR A 77 0.06 35.64 10.90
C THR A 77 -1.01 35.50 11.99
N GLY A 78 -0.55 35.65 13.24
CA GLY A 78 -1.40 35.97 14.37
C GLY A 78 -0.66 36.00 15.70
N ALA A 79 0.54 36.60 15.74
CA ALA A 79 1.11 37.04 17.01
C ALA A 79 0.16 38.07 17.66
N HIS A 80 0.21 38.13 18.99
CA HIS A 80 -0.37 39.14 19.88
C HIS A 80 -1.83 38.91 20.32
N HIS A 81 -2.00 38.40 21.55
CA HIS A 81 -2.35 39.27 22.69
C HIS A 81 -2.18 38.54 24.04
N ASN A 82 -1.23 39.06 24.80
CA ASN A 82 -1.21 39.02 26.26
C ASN A 82 -2.17 40.11 26.77
N ALA A 83 -3.14 39.75 27.61
CA ALA A 83 -3.91 40.57 28.57
C ALA A 83 -5.11 39.71 29.02
N SER A 84 -5.46 39.52 30.29
CA SER A 84 -5.07 40.09 31.59
C SER A 84 -5.24 39.04 32.68
#